data_AF-A0A9W5RHZ5-F1
#
_entry.id   AF-A0A9W5RHZ5-F1
#
_cell.length_a   1.000
_cell.length_b   1.000
_cell.length_c   1.000
_cell.angle_alpha   90.00
_cell.angle_beta   90.00
_cell.angle_gamma   90.00
#
_symmetry.space_group_name_H-M   'P 1'
#
loop_
_entity.id
_entity.type
_entity.pdbx_description
1 polymer ?
#
loop_
_entity_poly.entity_id
_entity_poly.type
_entity_poly.pdbx_seq_one_letter_code
_entity_poly.pdbx_strand_id
1 'polypeptide(L)'
;MSKKNYVGAASHSHEDNPLVVEARMQTKALGTLSVYRRAAYSGIAIGAWLIYLSVYGSLSTSSMATAVLVGGIVLLVISVPIAGILHVGISRGKKNVEKIIKAIEKNSSKNA
;
A
#
# COMPACT_ATOMS: atom_id res chain seq x y z
N MET A 1 18.75 -31.23 -47.77
CA MET A 1 17.53 -30.49 -47.41
C MET A 1 17.24 -30.76 -45.94
N SER A 2 17.51 -29.80 -45.06
CA SER A 2 17.11 -29.86 -43.64
C SER A 2 16.64 -28.47 -43.26
N LYS A 3 15.32 -28.29 -43.18
CA LYS A 3 14.68 -27.05 -42.76
C LYS A 3 15.05 -26.83 -41.29
N LYS A 4 15.97 -25.89 -41.04
CA LYS A 4 16.10 -25.29 -39.71
C LYS A 4 14.78 -24.56 -39.45
N ASN A 5 13.98 -25.14 -38.55
CA ASN A 5 12.77 -24.50 -38.07
C ASN A 5 13.20 -23.22 -37.37
N TYR A 6 12.89 -22.08 -37.97
CA TYR A 6 12.92 -20.79 -37.29
C TYR A 6 11.85 -20.88 -36.19
N VAL A 7 12.30 -21.23 -35.00
CA VAL A 7 11.50 -21.13 -33.77
C VAL A 7 11.02 -19.69 -33.72
N GLY A 8 9.70 -19.52 -33.75
CA GLY A 8 9.06 -18.25 -34.03
C GLY A 8 9.61 -17.11 -33.19
N ALA A 9 10.03 -16.06 -33.89
CA ALA A 9 10.17 -14.71 -33.35
C ALA A 9 8.77 -14.13 -33.05
N ALA A 10 8.08 -14.73 -32.08
CA ALA A 10 6.82 -14.22 -31.51
C ALA A 10 6.86 -14.24 -29.97
N SER A 11 8.05 -14.11 -29.40
CA SER A 11 8.27 -13.81 -28.00
C SER A 11 8.64 -12.33 -27.86
N HIS A 12 7.76 -11.43 -28.32
CA HIS A 12 7.84 -10.02 -27.92
C HIS A 12 7.22 -9.86 -26.52
N SER A 13 7.93 -10.41 -25.54
CA SER A 13 8.28 -9.74 -24.28
C SER A 13 7.48 -8.47 -23.96
N HIS A 14 6.35 -8.64 -23.30
CA HIS A 14 5.78 -7.57 -22.47
C HIS A 14 6.80 -7.03 -21.43
N GLU A 15 7.90 -7.75 -21.19
CA GLU A 15 9.01 -7.38 -20.31
C GLU A 15 10.03 -6.40 -20.93
N ASP A 16 10.05 -6.18 -22.25
CA ASP A 16 11.03 -5.27 -22.88
C ASP A 16 10.64 -3.80 -22.77
N ASN A 17 9.40 -3.50 -22.41
CA ASN A 17 8.96 -2.13 -22.20
C ASN A 17 9.30 -1.70 -20.77
N PRO A 18 10.29 -0.80 -20.57
CA PRO A 18 10.73 -0.40 -19.23
C PRO A 18 9.60 0.19 -18.38
N LEU A 19 8.60 0.80 -19.03
CA LEU A 19 7.41 1.34 -18.36
C LEU A 19 6.51 0.24 -17.78
N VAL A 20 6.41 -0.91 -18.45
CA VAL A 20 5.63 -2.06 -17.96
C VAL A 20 6.30 -2.65 -16.72
N VAL A 21 7.63 -2.79 -16.74
CA VAL A 21 8.43 -3.27 -15.61
C VAL A 21 8.29 -2.31 -14.42
N GLU A 22 8.41 -1.01 -14.65
CA GLU A 22 8.27 0.00 -13.59
C GLU A 22 6.86 -0.01 -12.99
N ALA A 23 5.80 -0.05 -13.81
CA ALA A 23 4.43 -0.14 -13.33
C ALA A 23 4.19 -1.40 -12.47
N ARG A 24 4.79 -2.54 -12.84
CA ARG A 24 4.70 -3.79 -12.07
C ARG A 24 5.40 -3.69 -10.72
N MET A 25 6.61 -3.12 -10.68
CA MET A 25 7.36 -2.91 -9.45
C MET A 25 6.60 -1.97 -8.50
N GLN A 26 6.11 -0.84 -9.01
CA GLN A 26 5.32 0.11 -8.22
C GLN A 26 4.01 -0.52 -7.71
N THR A 27 3.33 -1.32 -8.54
CA THR A 27 2.11 -2.06 -8.13
C THR A 27 2.38 -3.04 -7.00
N LYS A 28 3.49 -3.79 -7.07
CA LYS A 28 3.91 -4.71 -6.00
C LYS A 28 4.19 -3.96 -4.70
N ALA A 29 4.92 -2.84 -4.78
CA ALA A 29 5.22 -2.00 -3.62
C ALA A 29 3.93 -1.41 -2.98
N LEU A 30 2.98 -0.94 -3.79
CA LEU A 30 1.69 -0.45 -3.32
C LEU A 30 0.88 -1.52 -2.59
N GLY A 31 0.93 -2.77 -3.06
CA GLY A 31 0.33 -3.92 -2.39
C GLY A 31 0.87 -4.07 -0.96
N THR A 32 2.19 -4.08 -0.81
CA THR A 32 2.86 -4.16 0.50
C THR A 32 2.52 -2.95 1.40
N LEU A 33 2.57 -1.73 0.88
CA LEU A 33 2.18 -0.52 1.64
C LEU A 33 0.74 -0.58 2.14
N SER A 34 -0.17 -1.21 1.38
CA SER A 34 -1.57 -1.34 1.77
C SER A 34 -1.77 -2.21 3.02
N VAL A 35 -0.92 -3.24 3.21
CA VAL A 35 -0.92 -4.09 4.40
C VAL A 35 -0.45 -3.29 5.62
N TYR A 36 0.64 -2.56 5.49
CA TYR A 36 1.12 -1.67 6.57
C TYR A 36 0.11 -0.59 6.93
N ARG A 37 -0.63 -0.06 5.95
CA ARG A 37 -1.70 0.91 6.22
C ARG A 37 -2.83 0.28 7.04
N ARG A 38 -3.21 -0.97 6.75
CA ARG A 38 -4.20 -1.69 7.57
C ARG A 38 -3.69 -1.88 9.00
N ALA A 39 -2.44 -2.27 9.17
CA ALA A 39 -1.83 -2.39 10.49
C ALA A 39 -1.85 -1.06 11.27
N ALA A 40 -1.56 0.06 10.60
CA ALA A 40 -1.65 1.38 11.20
C ALA A 40 -3.08 1.73 11.63
N TYR A 41 -4.10 1.44 10.80
CA TYR A 41 -5.50 1.62 11.19
C TYR A 41 -5.91 0.72 12.36
N SER A 42 -5.41 -0.53 12.42
CA SER A 42 -5.62 -1.40 13.58
C SER A 42 -5.01 -0.80 14.85
N GLY A 43 -3.82 -0.22 14.77
CA GLY A 43 -3.21 0.51 15.88
C GLY A 43 -4.08 1.68 16.37
N ILE A 44 -4.68 2.44 15.45
CA ILE A 44 -5.63 3.51 15.78
C ILE A 44 -6.85 2.95 16.52
N ALA A 45 -7.45 1.87 15.99
CA ALA A 45 -8.63 1.27 16.59
C ALA A 45 -8.36 0.75 18.01
N ILE A 46 -7.22 0.05 18.20
CA ILE A 46 -6.80 -0.44 19.51
C ILE A 46 -6.54 0.73 20.46
N GLY A 47 -5.82 1.77 20.01
CA GLY A 47 -5.54 2.95 20.83
C GLY A 47 -6.81 3.64 21.32
N ALA A 48 -7.77 3.86 20.42
CA ALA A 48 -9.08 4.43 20.76
C ALA A 48 -9.85 3.53 21.74
N TRP A 49 -9.80 2.21 21.56
CA TRP A 49 -10.45 1.26 22.46
C TRP A 49 -9.84 1.25 23.86
N LEU A 50 -8.51 1.31 23.98
CA LEU A 50 -7.80 1.40 25.26
C LEU A 50 -8.17 2.69 26.01
N ILE A 51 -8.26 3.81 25.30
CA ILE A 51 -8.72 5.09 25.88
C ILE A 51 -10.16 4.94 26.39
N TYR A 52 -11.06 4.38 25.56
CA TYR A 52 -12.45 4.17 25.97
C TYR A 52 -12.54 3.29 27.22
N LEU A 53 -11.83 2.15 27.26
CA LEU A 53 -11.82 1.26 28.41
C LEU A 53 -11.33 1.94 29.69
N SER A 54 -10.34 2.82 29.57
CA SER A 54 -9.71 3.52 30.70
C SER A 54 -10.53 4.69 31.22
N VAL A 55 -11.34 5.35 30.37
CA VAL A 55 -12.13 6.53 30.77
C VAL A 55 -13.57 6.17 31.12
N TYR A 56 -14.19 5.31 30.32
CA TYR A 56 -15.63 5.01 30.40
C TYR A 56 -15.93 3.53 30.62
N GLY A 57 -14.99 2.65 30.30
CA GLY A 57 -15.19 1.21 30.36
C GLY A 57 -14.82 0.59 31.70
N SER A 58 -14.66 -0.73 31.66
CA SER A 58 -14.41 -1.59 32.82
C SER A 58 -13.12 -1.27 33.57
N LEU A 59 -12.18 -0.56 32.95
CA LEU A 59 -10.91 -0.22 33.57
C LEU A 59 -10.94 1.13 34.29
N SER A 60 -12.00 1.92 34.16
CA SER A 60 -12.09 3.29 34.72
C SER A 60 -11.87 3.39 36.23
N THR A 61 -12.23 2.36 36.99
CA THR A 61 -12.05 2.30 38.47
C THR A 61 -10.80 1.52 38.89
N SER A 62 -10.05 0.96 37.94
CA SER A 62 -8.84 0.20 38.20
C SER A 62 -7.65 1.13 38.45
N SER A 63 -6.72 0.70 39.31
CA SER A 63 -5.43 1.37 39.47
C SER A 63 -4.60 1.44 38.17
N MET A 64 -4.93 0.60 37.18
CA MET A 64 -4.26 0.56 35.88
C MET A 64 -4.84 1.53 34.85
N ALA A 65 -5.95 2.21 35.15
CA ALA A 65 -6.65 3.10 34.21
C ALA A 65 -5.70 4.13 33.57
N THR A 66 -4.90 4.81 34.39
CA THR A 66 -3.97 5.85 33.91
C THR A 66 -2.89 5.30 33.00
N ALA A 67 -2.31 4.14 33.33
CA ALA A 67 -1.26 3.52 32.53
C ALA A 67 -1.79 3.10 31.15
N VAL A 68 -2.98 2.48 31.11
CA VAL A 68 -3.60 2.04 29.86
C VAL A 68 -4.08 3.23 29.02
N LEU A 69 -4.58 4.30 29.66
CA LEU A 69 -4.92 5.55 28.99
C LEU A 69 -3.70 6.15 28.27
N VAL A 70 -2.59 6.32 28.99
CA VAL A 70 -1.35 6.85 28.41
C VAL A 70 -0.86 5.94 27.27
N GLY A 71 -0.91 4.62 27.45
CA GLY A 71 -0.57 3.66 26.40
C GLY A 71 -1.43 3.83 25.15
N GLY A 72 -2.74 3.99 25.31
CA GLY A 72 -3.67 4.25 24.20
C GLY A 72 -3.38 5.56 23.46
N ILE A 73 -3.08 6.64 24.21
CA ILE A 73 -2.71 7.94 23.63
C ILE A 73 -1.40 7.83 22.83
N VAL A 74 -0.36 7.22 23.41
CA VAL A 74 0.92 7.02 22.72
C VAL A 74 0.73 6.22 21.43
N LEU A 75 -0.07 5.15 21.49
CA LEU A 75 -0.37 4.34 20.31
C LEU A 75 -1.09 5.16 19.22
N LEU A 76 -2.04 6.03 19.58
CA LEU A 76 -2.69 6.94 18.63
C LEU A 76 -1.71 7.94 18.02
N VAL A 77 -0.88 8.58 18.84
CA VAL A 77 0.11 9.58 18.42
C VAL A 77 1.08 9.01 17.39
N ILE A 78 1.42 7.72 17.47
CA ILE A 78 2.29 7.05 16.50
C ILE A 78 1.50 6.55 15.28
N SER A 79 0.34 5.92 15.50
CA SER A 79 -0.40 5.25 14.43
C SER A 79 -1.05 6.22 13.45
N VAL A 80 -1.55 7.37 13.93
CA VAL A 80 -2.25 8.36 13.10
C VAL A 80 -1.31 8.98 12.04
N PRO A 81 -0.11 9.49 12.39
CA PRO A 81 0.83 10.00 11.39
C PRO A 81 1.26 8.92 10.38
N ILE A 82 1.53 7.70 10.84
CA ILE A 82 1.92 6.58 9.96
C ILE A 82 0.79 6.29 8.97
N ALA A 83 -0.45 6.18 9.43
CA ALA A 83 -1.61 5.96 8.57
C ALA A 83 -1.77 7.09 7.55
N GLY A 84 -1.58 8.35 7.96
CA GLY A 84 -1.63 9.52 7.09
C GLY A 84 -0.57 9.49 5.98
N ILE A 85 0.70 9.25 6.35
CA ILE A 85 1.81 9.15 5.39
C ILE A 85 1.57 8.02 4.40
N LEU A 86 1.19 6.83 4.87
CA LEU A 86 0.89 5.68 4.02
C LEU A 86 -0.32 5.94 3.11
N HIS A 87 -1.35 6.62 3.61
CA HIS A 87 -2.51 6.99 2.81
C HIS A 87 -2.11 7.89 1.63
N VAL A 88 -1.35 8.95 1.91
CA VAL A 88 -0.87 9.88 0.86
C VAL A 88 0.07 9.17 -0.11
N GLY A 89 1.02 8.37 0.38
CA GLY A 89 1.96 7.62 -0.44
C GLY A 89 1.28 6.65 -1.39
N ILE A 90 0.31 5.86 -0.89
CA ILE A 90 -0.47 4.92 -1.72
C ILE A 90 -1.31 5.67 -2.76
N SER A 91 -1.96 6.77 -2.38
CA SER A 91 -2.79 7.57 -3.29
C SER A 91 -1.96 8.16 -4.43
N ARG A 92 -0.78 8.71 -4.12
CA ARG A 92 0.15 9.25 -5.12
C ARG A 92 0.73 8.16 -6.00
N GLY A 93 1.16 7.03 -5.43
CA GLY A 93 1.72 5.92 -6.19
C GLY A 93 0.72 5.29 -7.16
N LYS A 94 -0.56 5.14 -6.77
CA LYS A 94 -1.62 4.68 -7.68
C LYS A 94 -1.77 5.59 -8.90
N LYS A 95 -1.81 6.91 -8.67
CA LYS A 95 -1.87 7.91 -9.76
C LYS A 95 -0.64 7.84 -10.67
N ASN A 96 0.53 7.52 -10.14
CA ASN A 96 1.75 7.34 -10.96
C ASN A 96 1.64 6.11 -11.86
N VAL A 97 1.22 4.96 -11.31
CA VAL A 97 1.00 3.74 -12.10
C VAL A 97 -0.06 3.96 -13.19
N GLU A 98 -1.17 4.63 -12.87
CA GLU A 98 -2.20 4.98 -13.87
C GLU A 98 -1.66 5.83 -15.02
N LYS A 99 -0.77 6.79 -14.75
CA LYS A 99 -0.14 7.61 -15.79
C LYS A 99 0.77 6.76 -16.70
N ILE A 100 1.51 5.82 -16.12
CA ILE A 100 2.39 4.92 -16.88
C ILE A 100 1.55 4.02 -17.80
N ILE A 101 0.46 3.43 -17.29
CA ILE A 101 -0.44 2.57 -18.07
C ILE A 101 -1.05 3.37 -19.23
N LYS A 102 -1.57 4.57 -18.98
CA LYS A 102 -2.13 5.44 -20.02
C LYS A 102 -1.09 5.82 -21.09
N ALA A 103 0.17 6.00 -20.71
CA ALA A 103 1.25 6.27 -21.66
C ALA A 103 1.54 5.05 -22.55
N ILE A 104 1.51 3.84 -21.99
CA ILE A 104 1.67 2.58 -22.73
C ILE A 104 0.51 2.38 -23.72
N GLU A 105 -0.74 2.54 -23.27
CA GLU A 105 -1.94 2.41 -24.12
C GLU A 105 -1.90 3.39 -25.29
N LYS A 106 -1.58 4.66 -25.01
CA LYS A 106 -1.45 5.70 -26.04
C LYS A 106 -0.37 5.39 -27.08
N ASN A 107 0.78 4.86 -26.65
CA ASN A 107 1.85 4.48 -27.57
C ASN A 107 1.48 3.24 -28.39
N SER A 108 0.78 2.26 -27.79
CA SER A 108 0.28 1.09 -28.52
C SER A 108 -0.73 1.48 -29.59
N SER A 109 -1.65 2.41 -29.30
CA SER A 109 -2.65 2.89 -30.27
C SER A 109 -2.06 3.74 -31.40
N LYS A 110 -0.88 4.36 -31.22
CA LYS A 110 -0.19 5.12 -32.28
C LYS A 110 0.60 4.23 -33.26
N ASN A 111 0.92 3.02 -32.84
CA ASN A 111 1.74 2.08 -33.60
C ASN A 111 0.91 0.94 -34.22
N ALA A 112 -0.42 0.96 -34.03
CA ALA A 112 -1.40 0.05 -34.63
C ALA A 112 -2.07 0.73 -35.83
#